data_AF-A0A392TGG7-F1
#
_entry.id   AF-A0A392TGG7-F1
#
_cell.length_a   1.000
_cell.length_b   1.000
_cell.length_c   1.000
_cell.angle_alpha   90.00
_cell.angle_beta   90.00
_cell.angle_gamma   90.00
#
_symmetry.space_group_name_H-M   'P 1'
#
loop_
_entity.id
_entity.type
_entity.pdbx_description
1 polymer ?
#
loop_
_entity_poly.entity_id
_entity_poly.type
_entity_poly.pdbx_seq_one_letter_code
_entity_poly.pdbx_strand_id
1 'polypeptide(L)' 'MTPFQAVYGRPPPTIPHYVHGNSKIQAVDGDLLTRDEILQHLKHNLTRAQHRM' A
#
# COMPACT_ATOMS: atom_id res chain seq x y z
N MET A 1 11.76 -15.05 0.10
CA MET A 1 12.10 -14.02 1.10
C MET A 1 12.07 -12.67 0.41
N THR A 2 11.32 -11.68 0.89
CA THR A 2 11.30 -10.33 0.29
C THR A 2 12.52 -9.53 0.73
N PRO A 3 12.97 -8.49 -0.02
CA PRO A 3 14.05 -7.62 0.43
C PRO A 3 13.80 -7.00 1.82
N PHE A 4 12.54 -6.64 2.10
CA PHE A 4 12.13 -6.18 3.45
C PHE A 4 12.40 -7.26 4.51
N GLN A 5 11.99 -8.50 4.26
CA GLN A 5 12.18 -9.59 5.22
C GLN A 5 13.66 -9.91 5.43
N ALA A 6 14.50 -9.79 4.39
CA ALA A 6 15.94 -9.98 4.51
C ALA A 6 16.59 -8.97 5.48
N VAL A 7 16.14 -7.71 5.45
CA VAL A 7 16.68 -6.63 6.27
C VAL A 7 16.11 -6.64 7.70
N TYR A 8 14.80 -6.86 7.83
CA TYR A 8 14.09 -6.67 9.11
C TYR A 8 13.73 -7.97 9.83
N GLY A 9 14.03 -9.15 9.25
CA GLY A 9 13.76 -10.44 9.88
C GLY A 9 12.28 -10.79 10.06
N ARG A 10 11.36 -10.02 9.46
CA ARG A 10 9.91 -10.22 9.56
C ARG A 10 9.22 -9.98 8.22
N PRO A 11 8.05 -10.58 7.94
CA PRO A 11 7.32 -10.30 6.72
C PRO A 11 6.95 -8.80 6.63
N PRO A 12 6.82 -8.24 5.41
CA PRO A 12 6.37 -6.86 5.23
C PRO A 12 4.96 -6.68 5.83
N PRO A 13 4.69 -5.55 6.51
CA PRO A 13 3.38 -5.29 7.08
C PRO A 13 2.31 -5.17 5.98
N THR A 14 1.12 -5.70 6.25
CA THR A 14 -0.02 -5.54 5.35
C THR A 14 -0.70 -4.20 5.62
N ILE A 15 -0.89 -3.42 4.56
CA ILE A 15 -1.72 -2.20 4.61
C ILE A 15 -3.13 -2.59 4.12
N PRO A 16 -4.17 -2.48 4.97
CA PRO A 16 -5.52 -2.83 4.58
C PRO A 16 -6.06 -1.86 3.53
N HIS A 17 -6.80 -2.40 2.56
CA HIS A 17 -7.58 -1.58 1.63
C HIS A 17 -8.72 -0.88 2.36
N TYR A 18 -8.96 0.35 1.95
CA TYR A 18 -10.11 1.12 2.34
C TYR A 18 -11.35 0.70 1.56
N VAL A 19 -12.48 0.62 2.26
CA VAL A 19 -13.80 0.38 1.67
C VAL A 19 -14.55 1.70 1.66
N HIS A 20 -14.99 2.11 0.48
CA HIS A 20 -15.76 3.35 0.30
C HIS A 20 -16.98 3.39 1.23
N GLY A 21 -17.19 4.54 1.89
CA GLY A 21 -18.30 4.75 2.83
C GLY A 21 -18.02 4.30 4.26
N ASN A 22 -16.84 3.73 4.58
CA ASN A 22 -16.50 3.36 5.96
C ASN A 22 -16.30 4.58 6.88
N SER A 23 -15.88 5.72 6.33
CA SER A 23 -15.79 6.99 7.03
C SER A 23 -17.12 7.75 6.92
N LYS A 24 -17.61 8.24 8.06
CA LYS A 24 -18.79 9.13 8.12
C LYS A 24 -18.49 10.55 7.64
N ILE A 25 -17.21 10.91 7.50
CA ILE A 25 -16.77 12.23 7.08
C ILE A 25 -16.33 12.10 5.62
N GLN A 26 -17.05 12.80 4.72
CA GLN A 26 -16.83 12.73 3.28
C GLN A 26 -15.39 13.08 2.87
N ALA A 27 -14.80 14.11 3.49
CA ALA A 27 -13.41 14.49 3.21
C ALA A 27 -12.44 13.34 3.53
N VAL A 28 -12.62 12.70 4.70
CA VAL A 28 -11.80 11.56 5.12
C VAL A 28 -12.02 10.34 4.22
N ASP A 29 -13.26 10.11 3.76
CA ASP A 29 -13.55 9.05 2.79
C ASP A 29 -12.80 9.25 1.47
N GLY A 30 -12.81 10.48 0.95
CA GLY A 30 -12.05 10.85 -0.25
C GLY A 30 -10.54 10.72 -0.08
N ASP A 31 -10.00 11.17 1.06
CA ASP A 31 -8.57 11.06 1.36
C ASP A 31 -8.12 9.59 1.45
N LEU A 32 -8.93 8.72 2.05
CA LEU A 32 -8.64 7.30 2.18
C LEU A 32 -8.72 6.55 0.85
N LEU A 33 -9.65 6.93 -0.03
CA LEU A 33 -9.67 6.43 -1.41
C LEU A 33 -8.42 6.85 -2.19
N THR A 34 -8.06 8.14 -2.10
CA THR A 34 -6.87 8.68 -2.78
C THR A 34 -5.59 7.98 -2.29
N ARG A 35 -5.47 7.78 -0.97
CA ARG A 35 -4.36 7.04 -0.36
C ARG A 35 -4.26 5.63 -0.93
N ASP A 36 -5.38 4.94 -1.10
CA ASP A 36 -5.41 3.58 -1.61
C ASP A 36 -4.96 3.50 -3.08
N GLU A 37 -5.38 4.44 -3.92
CA GLU A 37 -4.91 4.57 -5.30
C GLU A 37 -3.39 4.78 -5.35
N ILE A 38 -2.87 5.71 -4.54
CA ILE A 38 -1.43 5.97 -4.43
C ILE A 38 -0.68 4.69 -4.01
N LEU A 39 -1.19 3.96 -3.01
CA LEU A 39 -0.57 2.71 -2.54
C LEU A 39 -0.56 1.63 -3.63
N GLN A 40 -1.60 1.53 -4.46
CA GLN A 40 -1.59 0.60 -5.61
C GLN A 40 -0.49 0.95 -6.61
N HIS A 41 -0.37 2.23 -6.97
CA HIS A 41 0.68 2.69 -7.88
C HIS A 41 2.09 2.44 -7.33
N LEU A 42 2.30 2.72 -6.04
CA LEU A 42 3.60 2.49 -5.39
C LEU A 42 3.96 1.01 -5.35
N LYS A 43 3.01 0.12 -5.00
CA LYS A 43 3.23 -1.33 -5.01
C LYS A 43 3.60 -1.83 -6.41
N HIS A 44 2.87 -1.40 -7.43
CA HIS A 44 3.16 -1.76 -8.82
C HIS A 44 4.57 -1.32 -9.25
N ASN A 45 4.94 -0.08 -8.96
CA ASN A 45 6.26 0.47 -9.30
C ASN A 45 7.38 -0.22 -8.53
N LEU A 46 7.18 -0.53 -7.25
CA LEU A 46 8.15 -1.24 -6.42
C LEU A 46 8.43 -2.64 -6.98
N THR A 47 7.38 -3.40 -7.31
CA THR A 47 7.54 -4.72 -7.93
C THR A 47 8.32 -4.62 -9.24
N ARG A 48 8.01 -3.65 -10.11
CA ARG A 48 8.77 -3.43 -11.35
C ARG A 48 10.23 -3.07 -11.12
N ALA A 49 10.53 -2.25 -10.12
CA ALA A 49 11.90 -1.89 -9.78
C ALA A 49 12.68 -3.11 -9.27
N GLN A 50 12.06 -3.94 -8.43
CA GLN A 50 12.66 -5.18 -7.93
C GLN A 50 12.96 -6.20 -9.03
N HIS A 51 12.14 -6.27 -10.09
CA HIS A 51 12.38 -7.16 -11.24
C HIS A 51 13.53 -6.69 -12.16
N ARG A 52 13.99 -5.44 -12.03
CA ARG A 52 15.09 -4.89 -12.85
C ARG A 52 16.46 -5.00 -12.16
N MET A 53 16.49 -5.43 -10.90
CA MET A 53 17.70 -5.69 -10.12
C MET A 53 18.01 -7.19 -10.13
#